data_AF-A0A8X6PYH8-F1
#
_entry.id   AF-A0A8X6PYH8-F1
#
_cell.length_a   1.000
_cell.length_b   1.000
_cell.length_c   1.000
_cell.angle_alpha   90.00
_cell.angle_beta   90.00
_cell.angle_gamma   90.00
#
_symmetry.space_group_name_H-M   'P 1'
#
loop_
_entity.id
_entity.type
_entity.pdbx_description
1 polymer ?
#
loop_
_entity_poly.entity_id
_entity_poly.type
_entity_poly.pdbx_seq_one_letter_code
_entity_poly.pdbx_strand_id
1 'polypeptide(L)'
;MSGIAKLKKVELRTVAEEIGLVVNEGMKKSELRRLIEDSEVFKNDNEAVKSAVEDALENRNKKSDQDSEIEIERLKIERIKLELQLAQVKANGNNTSFDQGCKSEPEESLDSLIKSVRTLTIKPPNESQRNPKNLVGGNSHELRYKATYLTNTSFEH
;
A
#
# COMPACT_ATOMS: atom_id res chain seq x y z
N MET A 1 -6.03 13.55 -45.91
CA MET A 1 -4.97 13.19 -44.94
C MET A 1 -5.58 12.99 -43.56
N SER A 2 -5.57 11.76 -43.01
CA SER A 2 -6.32 11.41 -41.78
C SER A 2 -5.45 11.32 -40.51
N GLY A 3 -4.13 11.55 -40.62
CA GLY A 3 -3.18 11.38 -39.51
C GLY A 3 -3.32 12.42 -38.40
N ILE A 4 -3.42 13.70 -38.78
CA ILE A 4 -3.47 14.86 -37.86
C ILE A 4 -4.68 14.79 -36.92
N ALA A 5 -5.79 14.19 -37.38
CA ALA A 5 -7.01 14.04 -36.59
C ALA A 5 -6.83 13.17 -35.34
N LYS A 6 -5.83 12.27 -35.32
CA LYS A 6 -5.56 11.34 -34.22
C LYS A 6 -4.50 11.84 -33.23
N LEU A 7 -3.81 12.94 -33.56
CA LEU A 7 -2.73 13.50 -32.74
C LEU A 7 -3.25 14.16 -31.45
N LYS A 8 -2.45 14.10 -30.39
CA LYS A 8 -2.63 14.82 -29.11
C LYS A 8 -2.16 16.28 -29.26
N LYS A 9 -2.49 17.14 -28.28
CA LYS A 9 -2.10 18.57 -28.30
C LYS A 9 -0.59 18.75 -28.47
N VAL A 10 0.20 17.98 -27.73
CA VAL A 10 1.68 18.05 -27.76
C VAL A 10 2.21 17.66 -29.14
N GLU A 11 1.71 16.57 -29.72
CA GLU A 11 2.12 16.11 -31.04
C GLU A 11 1.75 17.11 -32.14
N LEU A 12 0.54 17.69 -32.09
CA LEU A 12 0.14 18.75 -33.03
C LEU A 12 1.07 19.97 -32.93
N ARG A 13 1.53 20.31 -31.73
CA ARG A 13 2.49 21.39 -31.55
C ARG A 13 3.83 21.06 -32.19
N THR A 14 4.35 19.86 -31.95
CA THR A 14 5.61 19.39 -32.57
C THR A 14 5.52 19.42 -34.10
N VAL A 15 4.43 18.87 -34.67
CA VAL A 15 4.22 18.91 -36.12
C VAL A 15 4.19 20.34 -36.65
N ALA A 16 3.48 21.25 -35.97
CA ALA A 16 3.40 22.65 -36.37
C ALA A 16 4.77 23.35 -36.33
N GLU A 17 5.57 23.11 -35.29
CA GLU A 17 6.94 23.66 -35.16
C GLU A 17 7.86 23.12 -36.27
N GLU A 18 7.75 21.83 -36.58
CA GLU A 18 8.59 21.14 -37.57
C GLU A 18 8.30 21.58 -39.01
N ILE A 19 7.03 21.85 -39.34
CA ILE A 19 6.65 22.45 -40.62
C ILE A 19 6.82 23.99 -40.66
N GLY A 20 7.46 24.57 -39.63
CA GLY A 20 7.86 25.98 -39.60
C GLY A 20 6.76 26.97 -39.20
N LEU A 21 5.68 26.51 -38.56
CA LEU A 21 4.62 27.39 -38.06
C LEU A 21 4.96 27.93 -36.68
N VAL A 22 4.50 29.16 -36.41
CA VAL A 22 4.65 29.79 -35.09
C VAL A 22 3.54 29.30 -34.18
N VAL A 23 3.94 28.69 -33.06
CA VAL A 23 3.01 28.01 -32.15
C VAL A 23 3.20 28.52 -30.72
N ASN A 24 2.09 28.76 -30.03
CA ASN A 24 2.08 29.22 -28.64
C ASN A 24 1.58 28.10 -27.71
N GLU A 25 2.14 28.00 -26.51
CA GLU A 25 1.78 27.01 -25.49
C GLU A 25 0.27 27.05 -25.12
N GLY A 26 -0.30 28.26 -25.15
CA GLY A 26 -1.71 28.51 -24.83
C GLY A 26 -2.70 28.03 -25.89
N MET A 27 -2.25 27.71 -27.11
CA MET A 27 -3.15 27.34 -28.22
C MET A 27 -3.98 26.09 -27.91
N LYS A 28 -5.22 26.10 -28.37
CA LYS A 28 -6.12 24.95 -28.21
C LYS A 28 -5.78 23.86 -29.23
N LYS A 29 -6.10 22.60 -28.90
CA LYS A 29 -5.89 21.45 -29.81
C LYS A 29 -6.53 21.67 -31.19
N SER A 30 -7.74 22.22 -31.23
CA SER A 30 -8.47 22.52 -32.47
C SER A 30 -7.82 23.65 -33.27
N GLU A 31 -7.27 24.66 -32.59
CA GLU A 31 -6.59 25.79 -33.19
C GLU A 31 -5.28 25.37 -33.85
N LEU A 32 -4.46 24.57 -33.15
CA LEU A 32 -3.26 23.95 -33.71
C LEU A 32 -3.58 23.14 -34.96
N ARG A 33 -4.67 22.37 -34.90
CA ARG A 33 -5.10 21.52 -36.01
C ARG A 33 -5.47 22.35 -37.24
N ARG A 34 -6.27 23.41 -37.03
CA ARG A 34 -6.65 24.33 -38.09
C ARG A 34 -5.44 25.08 -38.66
N LEU A 35 -4.51 25.50 -37.80
CA LEU A 35 -3.28 26.20 -38.21
C LEU A 35 -2.44 25.34 -39.18
N ILE A 36 -2.32 24.04 -38.90
CA ILE A 36 -1.63 23.10 -39.78
C ILE A 36 -2.41 22.92 -41.08
N GLU A 37 -3.72 22.66 -41.01
CA GLU A 37 -4.57 22.42 -42.19
C GLU A 37 -4.65 23.64 -43.13
N ASP A 38 -4.64 24.85 -42.58
CA ASP A 38 -4.68 26.10 -43.33
C ASP A 38 -3.31 26.49 -43.92
N SER A 39 -2.22 25.85 -43.47
CA SER A 39 -0.86 26.20 -43.88
C SER A 39 -0.58 25.91 -45.36
N GLU A 40 0.28 26.71 -45.96
CA GLU A 40 0.73 26.51 -47.35
C GLU A 40 1.53 25.21 -47.51
N VAL A 41 2.30 24.82 -46.49
CA VAL A 41 3.04 23.54 -46.48
C VAL A 41 2.05 22.37 -46.56
N PHE A 42 0.95 22.41 -45.82
CA PHE A 42 -0.07 21.36 -45.87
C PHE A 42 -0.74 21.19 -47.24
N LYS A 43 -0.88 22.29 -47.99
CA LYS A 43 -1.50 22.30 -49.32
C LYS A 43 -0.51 21.93 -50.43
N ASN A 44 0.74 22.40 -50.32
CA ASN A 44 1.73 22.32 -51.40
C ASN A 44 2.75 21.19 -51.20
N ASP A 45 3.06 20.82 -49.96
CA ASP A 45 4.03 19.79 -49.60
C ASP A 45 3.45 18.79 -48.58
N ASN A 46 2.69 17.85 -49.13
CA ASN A 46 2.02 16.85 -48.33
C ASN A 46 2.99 15.87 -47.64
N GLU A 47 4.16 15.65 -48.23
CA GLU A 47 5.14 14.67 -47.75
C GLU A 47 5.87 15.22 -46.52
N ALA A 48 6.23 16.51 -46.51
CA ALA A 48 6.80 17.16 -45.32
C ALA A 48 5.88 17.05 -44.10
N VAL A 49 4.58 17.30 -44.28
CA VAL A 49 3.59 17.14 -43.20
C VAL A 49 3.49 15.68 -42.77
N LYS A 50 3.52 14.74 -43.71
CA LYS A 50 3.42 13.31 -43.41
C LYS A 50 4.61 12.83 -42.58
N SER A 51 5.83 13.23 -42.97
CA SER A 51 7.05 12.95 -42.20
C SER A 51 6.93 13.49 -40.79
N ALA A 52 6.60 14.78 -40.63
CA ALA A 52 6.46 15.39 -39.31
C ALA A 52 5.41 14.67 -38.43
N VAL A 53 4.31 14.19 -39.02
CA VAL A 53 3.28 13.41 -38.32
C VAL A 53 3.82 12.04 -37.87
N GLU A 54 4.62 11.38 -38.72
CA GLU A 54 5.25 10.10 -38.42
C GLU A 54 6.31 10.24 -37.32
N ASP A 55 7.18 11.25 -37.42
CA ASP A 55 8.20 11.60 -36.43
C ASP A 55 7.59 11.93 -35.07
N ALA A 56 6.50 12.72 -35.05
CA ALA A 56 5.78 13.04 -33.82
C ALA A 56 5.13 11.80 -33.18
N LEU A 57 4.67 10.83 -33.99
CA LEU A 57 4.11 9.57 -33.50
C LEU A 57 5.20 8.62 -32.99
N GLU A 58 6.36 8.56 -33.62
CA GLU A 58 7.48 7.77 -33.14
C GLU A 58 7.99 8.28 -31.79
N ASN A 59 8.09 9.61 -31.65
CA ASN A 59 8.52 10.26 -30.41
C ASN A 59 7.51 10.13 -29.25
N ARG A 60 6.25 9.75 -29.53
CA ARG A 60 5.26 9.43 -28.47
C ARG A 60 5.73 8.26 -27.60
N ASN A 61 6.39 7.27 -28.19
CA ASN A 61 6.78 6.05 -27.48
C ASN A 61 8.06 6.28 -26.66
N LYS A 62 9.02 7.05 -27.16
CA LYS A 62 10.32 7.28 -26.50
C LYS A 62 10.22 8.05 -25.17
N LYS A 63 9.27 8.99 -25.04
CA LYS A 63 9.07 9.75 -23.79
C LYS A 63 8.44 8.91 -22.67
N SER A 64 7.60 7.94 -23.03
CA SER A 64 6.99 7.02 -22.06
C SER A 64 8.05 6.15 -21.38
N ASP A 65 9.03 5.67 -22.16
CA ASP A 65 10.03 4.75 -21.65
C ASP A 65 11.03 5.47 -20.72
N GLN A 66 11.47 6.68 -21.09
CA GLN A 66 12.38 7.49 -20.26
C GLN A 66 11.76 7.91 -18.93
N ASP A 67 10.49 8.33 -18.91
CA ASP A 67 9.81 8.71 -17.67
C ASP A 67 9.66 7.51 -16.73
N SER A 68 9.42 6.31 -17.27
CA SER A 68 9.35 5.08 -16.47
C SER A 68 10.70 4.65 -15.90
N GLU A 69 11.78 4.84 -16.66
CA GLU A 69 13.14 4.49 -16.24
C GLU A 69 13.64 5.42 -15.13
N ILE A 70 13.35 6.72 -15.24
CA ILE A 70 13.64 7.72 -14.20
C ILE A 70 12.87 7.40 -12.91
N GLU A 71 11.60 6.99 -13.01
CA GLU A 71 10.80 6.66 -11.82
C GLU A 71 11.32 5.39 -11.12
N ILE A 72 11.74 4.38 -11.89
CA ILE A 72 12.38 3.18 -11.36
C ILE A 72 13.69 3.53 -10.65
N GLU A 73 14.52 4.40 -11.22
CA GLU A 73 15.76 4.85 -10.58
C GLU A 73 15.51 5.62 -9.28
N ARG A 74 14.50 6.50 -9.25
CA ARG A 74 14.09 7.21 -8.03
C ARG A 74 13.68 6.25 -6.92
N LEU A 75 12.84 5.27 -7.24
CA LEU A 75 12.40 4.25 -6.29
C LEU A 75 13.57 3.40 -5.76
N LYS A 76 14.54 3.05 -6.63
CA LYS A 76 15.77 2.34 -6.21
C LYS A 76 16.59 3.16 -5.22
N ILE A 77 16.78 4.45 -5.49
CA ILE A 77 17.52 5.36 -4.58
C ILE A 77 16.80 5.48 -3.24
N GLU A 78 15.48 5.65 -3.24
CA GLU A 78 14.69 5.76 -2.01
C GLU A 78 14.77 4.48 -1.16
N ARG A 79 14.70 3.31 -1.80
CA ARG A 79 14.90 2.02 -1.14
C ARG A 79 16.28 1.92 -0.49
N ILE A 80 17.36 2.25 -1.21
CA ILE A 80 18.73 2.22 -0.67
C ILE A 80 18.85 3.16 0.53
N LYS A 81 18.25 4.35 0.46
CA LYS A 81 18.26 5.33 1.55
C LYS A 81 17.54 4.81 2.80
N LEU A 82 16.42 4.12 2.63
CA LEU A 82 15.69 3.48 3.74
C LEU A 82 16.47 2.31 4.35
N GLU A 83 17.04 1.43 3.52
CA GLU A 83 17.88 0.32 3.99
C GLU A 83 19.11 0.82 4.76
N LEU A 84 19.75 1.89 4.29
CA LEU A 84 20.88 2.53 4.97
C LEU A 84 20.47 3.15 6.32
N GLN A 85 19.32 3.85 6.39
CA GLN A 85 18.79 4.36 7.65
C GLN A 85 18.47 3.24 8.64
N LEU A 86 17.86 2.14 8.18
CA LEU A 86 17.60 0.97 9.01
C LEU A 86 18.90 0.33 9.51
N ALA A 87 19.92 0.22 8.66
CA ALA A 87 21.23 -0.29 9.05
C ALA A 87 21.91 0.63 10.08
N GLN A 88 21.82 1.96 9.92
CA GLN A 88 22.32 2.93 10.89
C GLN A 88 21.57 2.85 12.23
N VAL A 89 20.26 2.73 12.22
CA VAL A 89 19.46 2.55 13.46
C VAL A 89 19.81 1.23 14.14
N LYS A 90 20.03 0.15 13.38
CA LYS A 90 20.47 -1.14 13.94
C LYS A 90 21.91 -1.09 14.47
N ALA A 91 22.82 -0.41 13.76
CA ALA A 91 24.21 -0.24 14.18
C ALA A 91 24.34 0.68 15.41
N ASN A 92 23.56 1.76 15.46
CA ASN A 92 23.53 2.69 16.60
C ASN A 92 22.66 2.18 17.75
N GLY A 93 21.71 1.28 17.48
CA GLY A 93 20.83 0.63 18.46
C GLY A 93 21.54 -0.37 19.38
N ASN A 94 22.81 -0.68 19.13
CA ASN A 94 23.63 -1.47 20.05
C ASN A 94 24.23 -0.63 21.20
N ASN A 95 23.98 0.68 21.24
CA ASN A 95 24.52 1.59 22.28
C ASN A 95 23.44 2.31 23.11
N THR A 96 22.20 1.84 23.12
CA THR A 96 21.30 2.13 24.24
C THR A 96 21.14 0.84 25.00
N SER A 97 21.90 0.72 26.09
CA SER A 97 21.50 -0.06 27.24
C SER A 97 20.00 0.12 27.40
N PHE A 98 19.25 -0.96 27.26
CA PHE A 98 17.92 -1.02 27.79
C PHE A 98 18.06 -1.09 29.31
N ASP A 99 18.49 0.04 29.89
CA ASP A 99 18.25 0.39 31.27
C ASP A 99 16.77 0.76 31.37
N GLN A 100 15.92 -0.25 31.18
CA GLN A 100 14.78 -0.34 32.07
C GLN A 100 15.39 -0.86 33.37
N GLY A 101 15.70 0.01 34.32
CA GLY A 101 14.64 0.51 35.19
C GLY A 101 13.71 -0.58 35.74
N CYS A 102 14.16 -1.83 35.85
CA CYS A 102 13.58 -2.79 36.76
C CYS A 102 13.94 -2.29 38.15
N LYS A 103 13.09 -1.40 38.67
CA LYS A 103 12.91 -1.31 40.11
C LYS A 103 12.80 -2.74 40.58
N SER A 104 13.72 -3.13 41.46
CA SER A 104 13.60 -4.31 42.29
C SER A 104 12.30 -4.17 43.07
N GLU A 105 11.18 -4.54 42.46
CA GLU A 105 10.08 -5.10 43.21
C GLU A 105 10.65 -6.39 43.82
N PRO A 106 10.45 -6.66 45.12
CA PRO A 106 10.88 -7.93 45.66
C PRO A 106 10.17 -8.99 44.81
N GLU A 107 10.96 -9.83 44.13
CA GLU A 107 10.47 -11.05 43.52
C GLU A 107 9.72 -11.80 44.62
N GLU A 108 8.40 -11.62 44.70
CA GLU A 108 7.55 -12.41 45.57
C GLU A 108 7.68 -13.83 45.03
N SER A 109 8.63 -14.57 45.63
CA SER A 109 9.00 -15.91 45.21
C SER A 109 7.73 -16.73 45.01
N LEU A 110 7.72 -17.54 43.95
CA LEU A 110 6.65 -18.49 43.66
C LEU A 110 6.25 -19.30 44.91
N ASP A 111 7.21 -19.58 45.80
CA ASP A 111 6.96 -20.23 47.09
C ASP A 111 6.03 -19.43 48.02
N SER A 112 6.13 -18.11 48.04
CA SER A 112 5.25 -17.24 48.83
C SER A 112 3.83 -17.23 48.28
N LEU A 113 3.68 -17.21 46.95
CA LEU A 113 2.39 -17.27 46.28
C LEU A 113 1.72 -18.62 46.54
N ILE A 114 2.45 -19.73 46.40
CA ILE A 114 1.95 -21.09 46.71
C ILE A 114 1.51 -21.18 48.18
N LYS A 115 2.29 -20.63 49.13
CA LYS A 115 1.92 -20.60 50.55
C LYS A 115 0.70 -19.72 50.84
N SER A 116 0.45 -18.70 50.02
CA SER A 116 -0.69 -17.79 50.19
C SER A 116 -2.03 -18.38 49.74
N VAL A 117 -2.02 -19.41 48.89
CA VAL A 117 -3.24 -20.07 48.40
C VAL A 117 -3.91 -20.83 49.54
N ARG A 118 -5.06 -20.33 50.01
CA ARG A 118 -5.91 -21.02 50.99
C ARG A 118 -6.95 -21.87 50.28
N THR A 119 -6.97 -23.16 50.56
CA THR A 119 -7.99 -24.08 50.04
C THR A 119 -9.33 -23.80 50.72
N LEU A 120 -10.33 -23.36 49.96
CA LEU A 120 -11.71 -23.18 50.45
C LEU A 120 -12.50 -24.47 50.23
N THR A 121 -12.76 -25.25 51.28
CA THR A 121 -13.61 -26.45 51.17
C THR A 121 -15.08 -26.03 51.19
N ILE A 122 -15.78 -26.22 50.06
CA ILE A 122 -17.22 -25.98 49.96
C ILE A 122 -17.95 -27.29 50.25
N LYS A 123 -18.89 -27.30 51.19
CA LYS A 123 -19.77 -28.46 51.40
C LYS A 123 -20.68 -28.64 50.18
N PRO A 124 -20.96 -29.87 49.71
CA PRO A 124 -21.89 -30.08 48.62
C PRO A 124 -23.28 -29.54 48.99
N PRO A 125 -24.01 -28.92 48.04
CA PRO A 125 -25.36 -28.41 48.30
C PRO A 125 -26.30 -29.55 48.71
N ASN A 126 -27.02 -29.39 49.81
CA ASN A 126 -28.08 -30.31 50.21
C ASN A 126 -29.22 -30.24 49.17
N GLU A 127 -29.67 -31.38 48.66
CA GLU A 127 -30.66 -31.50 47.56
C GLU A 127 -32.07 -30.93 47.85
N SER A 128 -32.30 -30.26 48.98
CA SER A 128 -33.63 -29.84 49.43
C SER A 128 -34.06 -28.42 49.03
N GLN A 129 -33.34 -27.74 48.12
CA GLN A 129 -33.78 -26.45 47.56
C GLN A 129 -33.91 -26.49 46.03
N ARG A 130 -34.65 -27.49 45.50
CA ARG A 130 -35.35 -27.31 44.21
C ARG A 130 -36.65 -26.55 44.48
N ASN A 131 -36.71 -25.27 44.15
CA ASN A 131 -37.98 -24.53 44.10
C ASN A 131 -38.36 -24.29 42.63
N PRO A 132 -39.30 -25.07 42.05
CA PRO A 132 -39.60 -25.06 40.62
C PRO A 132 -40.61 -23.96 40.26
N LYS A 133 -40.27 -22.67 40.46
CA LYS A 133 -41.22 -21.57 40.15
C LYS A 133 -40.66 -20.38 39.37
N ASN A 134 -39.43 -20.44 38.87
CA ASN A 134 -38.93 -19.45 37.91
C ASN A 134 -38.86 -20.06 36.50
N LEU A 135 -40.02 -20.43 35.96
CA LEU A 135 -40.22 -20.67 34.52
C LEU A 135 -41.15 -19.57 33.98
N VAL A 136 -40.60 -18.39 33.71
CA VAL A 136 -41.20 -17.42 32.78
C VAL A 136 -40.08 -16.62 32.13
N GLY A 137 -40.05 -16.61 30.80
CA GLY A 137 -39.30 -15.64 30.01
C GLY A 137 -38.12 -16.27 29.28
N GLY A 138 -38.33 -16.57 28.01
CA GLY A 138 -37.34 -17.21 27.15
C GLY A 138 -36.08 -16.37 26.90
N ASN A 139 -34.99 -17.05 26.59
CA ASN A 139 -34.45 -16.98 25.25
C ASN A 139 -33.51 -18.16 25.06
N SER A 140 -33.67 -18.84 23.94
CA SER A 140 -32.91 -20.02 23.55
C SER A 140 -31.45 -19.65 23.30
N HIS A 141 -30.60 -19.74 24.31
CA HIS A 141 -29.18 -20.02 24.11
C HIS A 141 -28.72 -21.09 25.08
N GLU A 142 -28.91 -22.32 24.60
CA GLU A 142 -28.22 -23.52 24.98
C GLU A 142 -26.70 -23.25 25.13
N LEU A 143 -26.24 -22.94 26.34
CA LEU A 143 -24.81 -22.96 26.66
C LEU A 143 -24.37 -24.42 26.75
N ARG A 144 -24.20 -25.03 25.58
CA ARG A 144 -23.48 -26.30 25.40
C ARG A 144 -22.03 -26.09 25.82
N TYR A 145 -21.74 -26.39 27.08
CA TYR A 145 -20.37 -26.59 27.54
C TYR A 145 -19.78 -27.81 26.82
N LYS A 146 -19.01 -27.59 25.75
CA LYS A 146 -18.13 -28.62 25.19
C LYS A 146 -16.80 -28.54 25.93
N ALA A 147 -16.64 -29.40 26.94
CA ALA A 147 -15.35 -29.69 27.54
C ALA A 147 -14.56 -30.59 26.57
N THR A 148 -13.67 -30.01 25.76
CA THR A 148 -12.61 -30.77 25.09
C THR A 148 -11.46 -30.91 26.08
N TYR A 149 -11.33 -32.10 26.67
CA TYR A 149 -10.12 -32.50 27.37
C TYR A 149 -9.04 -32.76 26.31
N LEU A 150 -8.02 -31.92 26.25
CA LEU A 150 -6.76 -32.29 25.59
C LEU A 150 -6.00 -33.16 26.58
N THR A 151 -6.06 -34.48 26.38
CA THR A 151 -5.10 -35.40 26.98
C THR A 151 -3.78 -35.21 26.25
N ASN A 152 -2.86 -34.43 26.83
CA ASN A 152 -1.46 -34.51 26.43
C ASN A 152 -0.87 -35.81 26.99
N THR A 153 -0.90 -36.82 26.14
CA THR A 153 -0.07 -38.02 26.25
C THR A 153 1.24 -37.74 25.52
N SER A 154 2.36 -37.73 26.24
CA SER A 154 3.75 -37.97 25.79
C SER A 154 4.63 -37.76 27.04
N PHE A 155 5.05 -38.79 27.77
CA PHE A 155 6.05 -39.83 27.49
C PHE A 155 7.50 -39.29 27.43
N GLU A 156 8.35 -39.92 28.25
CA GLU A 156 9.83 -39.88 28.42
C GLU A 156 10.45 -38.76 29.29
N HIS A 157 11.07 -39.12 30.42
CA HIS A 157 12.37 -39.80 30.46
C HIS A 157 12.55 -40.67 31.73
#